data_AF-A0A926P1X8-F1
#
_entry.id   AF-A0A926P1X8-F1
#
_cell.length_a   1.000
_cell.length_b   1.000
_cell.length_c   1.000
_cell.angle_alpha   90.00
_cell.angle_beta   90.00
_cell.angle_gamma   90.00
#
_symmetry.space_group_name_H-M   'P 1'
#
loop_
_entity.id
_entity.type
_entity.pdbx_description
1 polymer ?
#
loop_
_entity_poly.entity_id
_entity_poly.type
_entity_poly.pdbx_seq_one_letter_code
_entity_poly.pdbx_strand_id
1 'polypeptide(L)' 'MSSQTAEKPAFVLRLLLLVPIFNLFLRDAMYGAEDAKYWFAGNLFLTWMLAIYFIGYPAIIVPALTMVPLAFLWILETCR' A
#
# COMPACT_ATOMS: atom_id res chain seq x y z
N MET A 1 22.81 6.47 -19.11
CA MET A 1 22.04 5.59 -18.21
C MET A 1 20.71 6.28 -17.99
N SER A 2 19.73 5.92 -18.84
CA SER A 2 18.54 6.73 -19.15
C SER A 2 17.62 6.84 -17.94
N SER A 3 17.28 8.07 -17.59
CA SER A 3 16.26 8.47 -16.63
C SER A 3 14.94 7.77 -16.94
N GLN A 4 14.57 6.75 -16.16
CA GLN A 4 13.25 6.17 -16.22
C GLN A 4 12.23 7.23 -15.78
N THR A 5 11.55 7.80 -16.78
CA THR A 5 10.18 8.32 -16.76
C THR A 5 9.65 8.70 -15.37
N ALA A 6 9.89 9.96 -15.01
CA ALA A 6 9.07 10.69 -14.05
C ALA A 6 7.66 10.88 -14.63
N GLU A 7 6.87 9.81 -14.69
CA GLU A 7 5.41 9.96 -14.74
C GLU A 7 5.00 10.67 -13.45
N LYS A 8 4.15 11.70 -13.59
CA LYS A 8 3.60 12.51 -12.48
C LYS A 8 3.41 11.61 -11.26
N PRO A 9 4.06 11.87 -10.10
CA PRO A 9 3.88 11.01 -8.95
C PRO A 9 2.38 11.04 -8.64
N ALA A 10 1.73 9.88 -8.83
CA ALA A 10 0.30 9.75 -8.68
C ALA A 10 -0.08 10.40 -7.36
N PHE A 11 -1.11 11.25 -7.36
CA PHE A 11 -1.55 11.98 -6.16
C PHE A 11 -1.62 11.07 -4.91
N VAL A 12 -1.97 9.80 -5.13
CA VAL A 12 -1.96 8.69 -4.19
C VAL A 12 -0.60 8.46 -3.50
N LEU A 13 0.52 8.48 -4.24
CA LEU A 13 1.86 8.29 -3.68
C LEU A 13 2.27 9.44 -2.75
N ARG A 14 1.91 10.68 -3.12
CA ARG A 14 2.09 11.84 -2.25
C ARG A 14 1.24 11.75 -0.98
N LEU A 15 0.02 11.24 -1.09
CA LEU A 15 -0.88 11.04 0.05
C LEU A 15 -0.36 9.97 1.02
N LEU A 16 0.16 8.87 0.47
CA LEU A 16 0.75 7.76 1.25
C LEU A 16 2.04 8.18 1.96
N LEU A 17 2.90 8.99 1.33
CA LEU A 17 4.11 9.55 1.97
C LEU A 17 3.78 10.61 3.03
N LEU A 18 2.56 11.13 3.06
CA LEU A 18 2.11 12.10 4.06
C LEU A 18 1.75 11.43 5.39
N VAL A 19 1.36 10.16 5.34
CA VAL A 19 1.11 9.37 6.55
C VAL A 19 2.45 8.90 7.11
N PRO A 20 2.88 9.36 8.30
CA PRO A 20 4.24 9.14 8.80
C PRO A 20 4.61 7.66 8.94
N ILE A 21 3.64 6.79 9.22
CA ILE A 21 3.82 5.34 9.31
C ILE A 21 4.15 4.74 7.93
N PHE A 22 3.39 5.12 6.90
CA PHE A 22 3.62 4.63 5.53
C PHE A 22 4.88 5.25 4.90
N ASN A 23 5.21 6.49 5.25
CA ASN A 23 6.42 7.18 4.79
C ASN A 23 7.71 6.45 5.19
N LEU A 24 7.79 5.92 6.42
CA LEU A 24 8.94 5.15 6.89
C LEU A 24 9.19 3.90 6.03
N PHE A 25 8.13 3.16 5.71
CA PHE A 25 8.23 1.92 4.94
C PHE A 25 8.39 2.15 3.44
N LEU A 26 7.65 3.10 2.86
CA LEU A 26 7.71 3.42 1.43
C LEU A 26 9.05 4.07 1.04
N ARG A 27 9.66 4.87 1.92
CA ARG A 27 10.95 5.50 1.64
C ARG A 27 12.06 4.46 1.56
N ASP A 28 12.08 3.47 2.45
CA ASP A 28 13.06 2.37 2.38
C ASP A 28 12.79 1.43 1.20
N ALA A 29 11.53 1.19 0.84
CA ALA A 29 11.19 0.34 -0.31
C ALA A 29 11.54 0.98 -1.67
N MET A 30 11.50 2.31 -1.79
CA MET A 30 11.84 3.02 -3.03
C MET A 30 13.34 3.29 -3.22
N TYR A 31 14.09 3.48 -2.13
CA TYR A 31 15.51 3.88 -2.19
C TYR A 31 16.48 2.79 -1.68
N GLY A 32 15.98 1.68 -1.13
CA GLY A 32 16.78 0.60 -0.56
C GLY A 32 17.22 -0.48 -1.56
N ALA A 33 18.12 -1.34 -1.10
CA ALA A 33 18.62 -2.52 -1.83
C ALA A 33 17.50 -3.55 -2.14
N GLU A 34 17.76 -4.55 -3.00
CA GLU A 34 16.73 -5.55 -3.39
C GLU A 34 16.04 -6.23 -2.20
N ASP A 35 16.75 -6.41 -1.08
CA ASP A 35 16.22 -7.00 0.15
C ASP A 35 15.20 -6.11 0.89
N ALA A 36 15.18 -4.81 0.62
CA ALA A 36 14.28 -3.84 1.28
C ALA A 36 12.80 -4.13 0.99
N LYS A 37 12.48 -4.79 -0.13
CA LYS A 37 11.11 -5.19 -0.47
C LYS A 37 10.54 -6.22 0.51
N TYR A 38 11.38 -7.16 0.98
CA TYR A 38 10.95 -8.16 1.95
C TYR A 38 10.71 -7.55 3.33
N TRP A 39 11.58 -6.62 3.73
CA TRP A 39 11.40 -5.85 4.97
C TRP A 39 10.14 -4.98 4.94
N PHE A 40 9.82 -4.38 3.79
CA PHE A 40 8.56 -3.66 3.61
C PHE A 40 7.34 -4.57 3.83
N ALA A 41 7.32 -5.73 3.18
CA ALA A 41 6.21 -6.68 3.31
C ALA A 41 6.05 -7.19 4.74
N GLY A 42 7.16 -7.54 5.42
CA GLY A 42 7.14 -7.97 6.81
C GLY A 42 6.63 -6.90 7.77
N ASN A 43 7.10 -5.65 7.62
CA ASN A 43 6.64 -4.54 8.44
C ASN A 43 5.18 -4.16 8.19
N LEU A 44 4.73 -4.21 6.94
CA LEU A 44 3.32 -3.97 6.59
C LEU A 44 2.42 -5.01 7.26
N PHE A 45 2.82 -6.29 7.19
CA PHE A 45 2.11 -7.37 7.84
C PHE A 45 2.06 -7.20 9.37
N LEU A 46 3.20 -6.90 10.01
CA LEU A 46 3.28 -6.63 11.45
C LEU A 46 2.41 -5.43 11.86
N THR A 47 2.45 -4.34 11.08
CA THR A 47 1.62 -3.16 11.33
C THR A 47 0.14 -3.50 11.23
N TRP A 48 -0.24 -4.36 10.28
CA TRP A 48 -1.62 -4.82 10.16
C TRP A 48 -2.03 -5.73 11.33
N MET A 49 -1.14 -6.62 11.80
CA MET A 49 -1.40 -7.42 13.01
C MET A 49 -1.56 -6.53 14.26
N LEU A 50 -0.74 -5.48 14.40
CA LEU A 50 -0.89 -4.50 15.47
C LEU A 50 -2.23 -3.76 15.36
N ALA A 51 -2.64 -3.37 14.14
CA ALA A 51 -3.95 -2.76 13.91
C ALA A 51 -5.09 -3.71 14.32
N ILE A 52 -4.99 -5.00 14.01
CA ILE A 52 -5.96 -6.02 14.44
C ILE A 52 -5.96 -6.15 15.97
N TYR A 53 -4.80 -6.09 16.62
CA TYR A 53 -4.72 -6.18 18.08
C TYR A 53 -5.36 -4.96 18.78
N PHE A 54 -5.08 -3.74 18.32
CA PHE A 54 -5.57 -2.51 18.95
C PHE A 54 -7.01 -2.14 18.56
N ILE A 55 -7.39 -2.34 17.30
CA ILE A 55 -8.69 -1.94 16.75
C ILE A 55 -9.68 -3.13 16.76
N GLY A 56 -9.18 -4.36 16.65
CA GLY A 56 -9.99 -5.57 16.65
C GLY A 56 -10.54 -5.95 15.28
N TYR A 57 -11.74 -6.52 15.28
CA TYR A 57 -12.46 -6.95 14.08
C TYR A 57 -12.62 -5.87 12.97
N PRO A 58 -12.78 -4.56 13.28
CA PRO A 58 -12.85 -3.52 12.26
C PRO A 58 -11.65 -3.49 11.30
N ALA A 59 -10.45 -3.82 11.78
CA ALA A 59 -9.24 -3.86 10.95
C ALA A 59 -9.25 -4.96 9.88
N ILE A 60 -10.15 -5.95 9.99
CA ILE A 60 -10.31 -7.06 9.05
C ILE A 60 -11.51 -6.79 8.13
N ILE A 61 -12.65 -6.37 8.69
CA ILE A 61 -13.90 -6.21 7.93
C ILE A 61 -13.84 -5.04 6.95
N VAL A 62 -13.16 -3.94 7.31
CA VAL A 62 -13.06 -2.76 6.43
C VAL A 62 -12.35 -3.10 5.12
N PRO A 63 -11.13 -3.70 5.11
CA PRO A 63 -10.50 -4.18 3.89
C PRO A 63 -11.41 -5.10 3.07
N ALA A 64 -12.05 -6.08 3.73
CA ALA A 64 -12.94 -7.04 3.05
C ALA A 64 -14.12 -6.35 2.35
N LEU A 65 -14.77 -5.39 3.02
CA LEU A 65 -15.87 -4.62 2.45
C LEU A 65 -15.39 -3.69 1.32
N THR A 66 -14.20 -3.10 1.42
CA THR A 66 -13.62 -2.29 0.34
C THR A 66 -13.24 -3.10 -0.89
N MET A 67 -12.97 -4.41 -0.74
CA MET A 67 -12.69 -5.29 -1.89
C MET A 67 -13.92 -5.53 -2.77
N VAL A 68 -15.13 -5.41 -2.22
CA VAL A 68 -16.38 -5.59 -3.00
C VAL A 68 -16.50 -4.58 -4.14
N PRO A 69 -16.52 -3.24 -3.90
CA PRO A 69 -16.60 -2.28 -4.99
C PRO A 69 -15.37 -2.35 -5.91
N LEU A 70 -14.18 -2.66 -5.38
CA LEU A 70 -12.98 -2.83 -6.21
C LEU A 70 -13.11 -4.01 -7.19
N ALA A 71 -13.70 -5.13 -6.76
CA ALA A 71 -13.97 -6.26 -7.63
C ALA A 71 -14.96 -5.89 -8.74
N PHE A 72 -16.03 -5.18 -8.42
CA PHE A 72 -16.98 -4.70 -9.44
C PHE A 72 -16.32 -3.74 -10.43
N LEU A 73 -15.51 -2.79 -9.96
CA LEU A 73 -14.76 -1.88 -10.82
C LEU A 73 -13.80 -2.65 -11.73
N TRP A 74 -13.10 -3.66 -11.21
CA TRP A 74 -12.20 -4.50 -11.99
C TRP A 74 -12.92 -5.29 -13.08
N ILE A 75 -14.11 -5.84 -12.77
CA ILE A 75 -14.96 -6.51 -13.77
C ILE A 75 -15.39 -5.53 -14.85
N LEU A 76 -15.88 -4.34 -14.47
CA LEU A 76 -16.34 -3.32 -15.43
C LEU A 76 -15.20 -2.87 -16.37
N GLU A 77 -14.00 -2.68 -15.84
CA GLU A 77 -12.82 -2.32 -16.63
C GLU A 77 -12.43 -3.44 -17.60
N THR A 78 -12.52 -4.71 -17.16
CA THR A 78 -12.16 -5.89 -17.97
C THR A 78 -13.17 -6.15 -19.09
N CYS A 79 -14.45 -5.83 -18.87
CA CYS A 79 -15.50 -6.00 -19.87
C CYS A 79 -15.62 -4.84 -20.86
N ARG A 80 -14.79 -3.80 -20.74
CA ARG A 80 -14.79 -2.62 -21.60
C ARG A 80 -13.82 -2.77 -22.77
#